data_AF-A0A1I0HYR2-F1
#
_entry.id   AF-A0A1I0HYR2-F1
#
_cell.length_a   1.000
_cell.length_b   1.000
_cell.length_c   1.000
_cell.angle_alpha   90.00
_cell.angle_beta   90.00
_cell.angle_gamma   90.00
#
_symmetry.space_group_name_H-M   'P 1'
#
loop_
_entity.id
_entity.type
_entity.pdbx_description
1 polymer ?
#
loop_
_entity_poly.entity_id
_entity_poly.type
_entity_poly.pdbx_seq_one_letter_code
_entity_poly.pdbx_strand_id
1 'polypeptide(L)'
;MEDGESPENAAVRELHEETTLTGTIDRLLFSGSHGGRPAFYFLMRDVNGTPLLSGEEATEHGPNNSFELIWATTTEFEQLNLYPANVHGPLTELLRS
;
A
#
# COMPACT_ATOMS: atom_id res chain seq x y z
N MET A 1 12.50 0.23 -3.05
CA MET A 1 13.09 -0.43 -4.24
C MET A 1 14.58 -0.47 -4.07
N GLU A 2 15.10 -1.66 -3.92
CA GLU A 2 16.54 -1.91 -3.89
C GLU A 2 17.14 -1.80 -5.30
N ASP A 3 18.47 -1.63 -5.39
CA ASP A 3 19.15 -1.48 -6.69
C ASP A 3 18.95 -2.73 -7.56
N GLY A 4 18.26 -2.55 -8.69
CA GLY A 4 17.95 -3.62 -9.64
C GLY A 4 16.68 -4.42 -9.32
N GLU A 5 15.96 -4.07 -8.24
CA GLU A 5 14.67 -4.66 -7.89
C GLU A 5 13.55 -4.13 -8.81
N SER A 6 12.65 -5.02 -9.24
CA SER A 6 11.45 -4.58 -9.97
C SER A 6 10.41 -4.00 -9.01
N PRO A 7 9.55 -3.06 -9.46
CA PRO A 7 8.47 -2.53 -8.63
C PRO A 7 7.55 -3.61 -8.04
N GLU A 8 7.32 -4.70 -8.78
CA GLU A 8 6.52 -5.84 -8.34
C GLU A 8 7.16 -6.59 -7.18
N ASN A 9 8.47 -6.88 -7.27
CA ASN A 9 9.20 -7.58 -6.22
C ASN A 9 9.27 -6.71 -4.96
N ALA A 10 9.52 -5.41 -5.14
CA ALA A 10 9.49 -4.44 -4.06
C ALA A 10 8.13 -4.46 -3.36
N ALA A 11 7.01 -4.33 -4.09
CA ALA A 11 5.68 -4.30 -3.49
C ALA A 11 5.34 -5.57 -2.67
N VAL A 12 5.78 -6.75 -3.14
CA VAL A 12 5.58 -8.00 -2.38
C VAL A 12 6.47 -8.06 -1.14
N ARG A 13 7.73 -7.62 -1.25
CA ARG A 13 8.68 -7.58 -0.12
C ARG A 13 8.21 -6.58 0.95
N GLU A 14 7.94 -5.32 0.56
CA GLU A 14 7.49 -4.27 1.49
C GLU A 14 6.18 -4.67 2.19
N LEU A 15 5.22 -5.29 1.49
CA LEU A 15 3.98 -5.79 2.12
C LEU A 15 4.30 -6.66 3.35
N HIS A 16 5.25 -7.58 3.22
CA HIS A 16 5.64 -8.45 4.32
C HIS A 16 6.52 -7.74 5.35
N GLU A 17 7.48 -6.92 4.93
CA GLU A 17 8.41 -6.24 5.83
C GLU A 17 7.74 -5.19 6.71
N GLU A 18 6.75 -4.46 6.20
CA GLU A 18 6.09 -3.36 6.91
C GLU A 18 4.84 -3.82 7.68
N THR A 19 4.19 -4.91 7.25
CA THR A 19 2.87 -5.30 7.80
C THR A 19 2.75 -6.76 8.24
N THR A 20 3.79 -7.59 8.02
CA THR A 20 3.79 -9.06 8.17
C THR A 20 2.78 -9.81 7.31
N LEU A 21 2.02 -9.10 6.46
CA LEU A 21 1.07 -9.71 5.54
C LEU A 21 1.81 -10.36 4.36
N THR A 22 1.19 -11.38 3.79
CA THR A 22 1.63 -12.03 2.56
C THR A 22 0.54 -11.94 1.52
N GLY A 23 0.90 -12.01 0.24
CA GLY A 23 -0.06 -11.98 -0.86
C GLY A 23 0.64 -12.07 -2.20
N THR A 24 -0.14 -11.98 -3.27
CA THR A 24 0.38 -11.93 -4.64
C THR A 24 -0.18 -10.73 -5.37
N ILE A 25 0.59 -10.19 -6.31
CA ILE A 25 0.11 -9.13 -7.20
C ILE A 25 -0.94 -9.74 -8.13
N ASP A 26 -2.10 -9.10 -8.20
CA ASP A 26 -3.08 -9.33 -9.26
C ASP A 26 -2.70 -8.52 -10.51
N ARG A 27 -2.63 -7.18 -10.35
CA ARG A 27 -2.32 -6.26 -11.44
C ARG A 27 -1.84 -4.90 -10.92
N LEU A 28 -1.18 -4.14 -11.79
CA LEU A 28 -0.94 -2.71 -11.57
C LEU A 28 -2.28 -1.97 -11.62
N LEU A 29 -2.62 -1.25 -10.54
CA LEU A 29 -3.83 -0.46 -10.45
C LEU A 29 -3.59 0.95 -11.03
N PHE A 30 -2.49 1.59 -10.63
CA PHE A 30 -2.06 2.87 -11.19
C PHE A 30 -0.56 3.13 -10.95
N SER A 31 -0.01 4.07 -11.71
CA SER A 31 1.33 4.61 -11.48
C SER A 31 1.27 6.14 -11.40
N GLY A 32 2.17 6.74 -10.62
CA GLY A 32 2.26 8.18 -10.44
C GLY A 32 3.68 8.63 -10.07
N SER A 33 3.76 9.80 -9.44
CA SER A 33 5.01 10.33 -8.89
C SER A 33 4.82 10.68 -7.42
N HIS A 34 5.70 10.19 -6.57
CA HIS A 34 5.77 10.53 -5.15
C HIS A 34 7.17 11.07 -4.84
N GLY A 35 7.27 12.30 -4.32
CA GLY A 35 8.57 12.94 -4.04
C GLY A 35 9.48 13.09 -5.27
N GLY A 36 8.91 13.20 -6.48
CA GLY A 36 9.65 13.27 -7.74
C GLY A 36 10.18 11.94 -8.27
N ARG A 37 9.83 10.81 -7.62
CA ARG A 37 10.18 9.46 -8.04
C ARG A 37 8.94 8.72 -8.56
N PRO A 38 9.08 7.81 -9.54
CA PRO A 38 7.98 6.95 -9.95
C PRO A 38 7.42 6.15 -8.77
N ALA A 39 6.09 6.11 -8.67
CA ALA A 39 5.37 5.32 -7.69
C ALA A 39 4.43 4.37 -8.41
N PHE A 40 4.38 3.11 -7.99
CA PHE A 40 3.58 2.05 -8.58
C PHE A 40 2.68 1.45 -7.50
N TYR A 41 1.40 1.31 -7.81
CA TYR A 41 0.40 0.84 -6.87
C TYR A 41 -0.28 -0.38 -7.45
N PHE A 42 -0.13 -1.51 -6.76
CA PHE A 42 -0.62 -2.80 -7.21
C PHE A 42 -1.86 -3.20 -6.41
N LEU A 43 -2.81 -3.83 -7.10
CA LEU A 43 -3.86 -4.57 -6.43
C LEU A 43 -3.29 -5.92 -5.99
N MET A 44 -3.35 -6.18 -4.69
CA MET A 44 -2.93 -7.45 -4.10
C MET A 44 -4.13 -8.39 -3.98
N ARG A 45 -3.90 -9.68 -4.18
CA ARG A 45 -4.89 -10.75 -3.98
C ARG A 45 -4.32 -11.85 -3.09
N ASP A 46 -5.22 -12.69 -2.58
CA ASP A 46 -4.90 -13.78 -1.66
C ASP A 46 -4.13 -13.29 -0.42
N VAL A 47 -4.48 -12.09 0.07
CA VAL A 47 -3.82 -11.47 1.22
C VAL A 47 -4.13 -12.27 2.48
N ASN A 48 -3.09 -12.65 3.21
CA ASN A 48 -3.18 -13.51 4.38
C ASN A 48 -2.18 -13.11 5.47
N GLY A 49 -2.49 -13.46 6.72
CA GLY A 49 -1.70 -13.15 7.90
C GLY A 49 -2.45 -12.28 8.90
N THR A 50 -1.73 -11.83 9.92
CA THR A 50 -2.24 -10.86 10.91
C THR A 50 -1.53 -9.55 10.66
N PRO A 51 -2.23 -8.44 10.39
CA PRO A 51 -1.56 -7.15 10.18
C PRO A 51 -0.86 -6.71 11.46
N LEU A 52 0.45 -6.54 11.38
CA LEU A 52 1.29 -6.03 12.45
C LEU A 52 2.30 -5.06 11.85
N LEU A 53 2.33 -3.83 12.37
CA LEU A 53 3.33 -2.86 11.94
C LEU A 53 4.74 -3.40 12.27
N SER A 54 5.60 -3.48 11.26
CA SER A 54 6.97 -3.98 11.36
C SER A 54 7.93 -3.11 10.53
N GLY A 55 9.18 -3.55 10.37
CA GLY A 55 10.13 -2.89 9.47
C GLY A 55 10.58 -1.50 9.92
N GLU A 56 10.86 -0.64 8.92
CA GLU A 56 11.31 0.74 9.12
C GLU A 56 10.18 1.58 9.74
N GLU A 57 8.93 1.40 9.29
CA GLU A 57 7.75 2.11 9.77
C GLU A 57 7.50 1.85 11.26
N ALA A 58 7.70 0.62 11.74
CA ALA A 58 7.63 0.32 13.18
C ALA A 58 8.74 1.02 13.98
N THR A 59 9.91 1.20 13.38
CA THR A 59 11.05 1.91 14.01
C THR A 59 10.80 3.42 14.04
N GLU A 60 10.19 3.97 13.00
CA GLU A 60 9.85 5.39 12.89
C GLU A 60 8.59 5.77 13.67
N HIS A 61 7.75 4.79 14.02
CA HIS A 61 6.50 5.02 14.74
C HIS A 61 6.74 5.69 16.11
N GLY A 62 6.13 6.85 16.30
CA GLY A 62 6.21 7.61 17.55
C GLY A 62 5.26 8.81 17.59
N PRO A 63 5.35 9.65 18.63
CA PRO A 63 4.39 10.73 18.87
C PRO A 63 4.28 11.78 17.75
N ASN A 64 5.32 11.92 16.93
CA ASN A 64 5.40 12.91 15.86
C ASN A 64 5.28 12.29 14.45
N ASN A 65 5.25 10.96 14.34
CA ASN A 65 5.12 10.21 13.10
C ASN A 65 4.51 8.84 13.41
N SER A 66 3.20 8.69 13.21
CA SER A 66 2.47 7.50 13.65
C SER A 66 1.83 6.79 12.47
N PHE A 67 2.02 5.48 12.40
CA PHE A 67 1.40 4.60 11.43
C PHE A 67 0.41 3.67 12.12
N GLU A 68 -0.77 3.49 11.51
CA GLU A 68 -1.79 2.55 11.96
C GLU A 68 -2.26 1.71 10.76
N LEU A 69 -2.27 0.40 10.93
CA LEU A 69 -2.81 -0.53 9.93
C LEU A 69 -4.32 -0.69 10.17
N ILE A 70 -5.11 -0.29 9.18
CA ILE A 70 -6.58 -0.32 9.27
C ILE A 70 -7.14 -1.11 8.08
N TRP A 71 -8.01 -2.07 8.36
CA TRP A 71 -8.90 -2.62 7.35
C TRP A 71 -10.06 -1.67 7.15
N ALA A 72 -10.19 -1.14 5.95
CA ALA A 72 -11.26 -0.22 5.60
C ALA A 72 -12.09 -0.78 4.45
N THR A 73 -13.40 -0.61 4.58
CA THR A 73 -14.38 -0.86 3.55
C THR A 73 -14.43 0.30 2.56
N THR A 74 -15.10 0.05 1.44
CA THR A 74 -15.31 1.04 0.38
C THR A 74 -15.95 2.34 0.87
N THR A 75 -16.90 2.24 1.80
CA THR A 75 -17.60 3.38 2.38
C THR A 75 -16.70 4.20 3.31
N GLU A 76 -15.71 3.56 3.93
CA GLU A 76 -14.75 4.23 4.82
C GLU A 76 -13.64 4.95 4.03
N PHE A 77 -13.38 4.55 2.77
CA PHE A 77 -12.36 5.19 1.94
C PHE A 77 -12.62 6.67 1.67
N GLU A 78 -13.88 7.11 1.61
CA GLU A 78 -14.21 8.53 1.44
C GLU A 78 -13.84 9.36 2.68
N GLN A 79 -13.77 8.72 3.85
CA GLN A 79 -13.47 9.34 5.13
C GLN A 79 -11.98 9.30 5.46
N LEU A 80 -11.29 8.26 5.00
CA LEU A 80 -9.84 8.15 5.04
C LEU A 80 -9.29 9.07 3.95
N ASN A 81 -8.66 10.17 4.33
CA ASN A 81 -8.08 11.15 3.40
C ASN A 81 -6.93 10.53 2.59
N LEU A 82 -7.23 9.62 1.64
CA LEU A 82 -6.26 8.77 0.96
C LEU A 82 -5.34 9.62 0.09
N TYR A 83 -4.04 9.37 0.21
CA TYR A 83 -3.00 9.98 -0.61
C TYR A 83 -2.24 8.92 -1.41
N PRO A 84 -1.81 9.25 -2.64
CA PRO A 84 -2.02 10.52 -3.33
C PRO A 84 -3.48 10.67 -3.82
N ALA A 85 -4.01 11.90 -3.91
CA ALA A 85 -5.43 12.14 -4.21
C ALA A 85 -5.92 11.56 -5.57
N ASN A 86 -5.01 11.26 -6.49
CA ASN A 86 -5.34 10.62 -7.75
C ASN A 86 -5.58 9.09 -7.64
N VAL A 87 -5.36 8.47 -6.48
CA VAL A 87 -5.70 7.06 -6.22
C VAL A 87 -7.21 6.80 -6.18
N HIS A 88 -7.99 7.84 -5.87
CA HIS A 88 -9.44 7.73 -5.68
C HIS A 88 -10.17 7.26 -6.95
N GLY A 89 -9.73 7.68 -8.13
CA GLY A 89 -10.32 7.28 -9.41
C GLY A 89 -10.19 5.76 -9.67
N PRO A 90 -8.96 5.22 -9.73
CA PRO A 90 -8.72 3.79 -9.88
C PRO A 90 -9.40 2.92 -8.80
N LEU A 91 -9.41 3.37 -7.54
CA LEU A 91 -10.15 2.67 -6.48
C LEU A 91 -11.66 2.69 -6.74
N THR A 92 -12.24 3.83 -7.13
CA THR A 92 -13.67 3.92 -7.45
C THR A 92 -14.06 2.97 -8.58
N GLU A 93 -13.22 2.84 -9.62
CA GLU A 93 -13.46 1.92 -10.73
C GLU A 93 -13.40 0.45 -10.26
N LEU A 94 -12.41 0.10 -9.43
CA LEU A 94 -12.28 -1.24 -8.85
C LEU A 94 -13.52 -1.66 -8.06
N LEU A 95 -14.17 -0.73 -7.36
CA LEU A 95 -15.32 -1.04 -6.51
C LEU A 95 -16.65 -1.15 -7.27
N ARG A 96 -16.65 -0.84 -8.57
CA ARG A 96 -17.82 -0.98 -9.46
C ARG A 96 -17.82 -2.30 -10.23
N SER A 97 -16.72 -3.05 -10.26
CA SER A 97 -16.56 -4.34 -10.94
C SER A 97 -16.90 -5.52 -10.04
#